data_AF-A0A7S0LT69-F1
#
_entry.id   AF-A0A7S0LT69-F1
#
_cell.length_a   1.000
_cell.length_b   1.000
_cell.length_c   1.000
_cell.angle_alpha   90.00
_cell.angle_beta   90.00
_cell.angle_gamma   90.00
#
_symmetry.space_group_name_H-M   'P 1'
#
loop_
_entity.id
_entity.type
_entity.pdbx_description
1 polymer ?
#
loop_
_entity_poly.entity_id
_entity_poly.type
_entity_poly.pdbx_seq_one_letter_code
_entity_poly.pdbx_strand_id
1 'polypeptide(L)'
;CDDGSSMPKLADHEHGRMMKQTGGSAGLLGERKTRESLVPLSQRLREFPGQSFIIADGKLFCRCCKETIRNHKGTIATHAKGQTHEGKLVAWEKKLGTQNDVKEFLFEHFRANPKELFASEPMDTLLWRFNVLETFLAAGLEPTKIDDLAGLLKQAVTDSGNMRQFIPKVEGFEFRRLKNEIEGQKVTVIFDGTTRMGE
;
A
#
# COMPACT_ATOMS: atom_id res chain seq x y z
N CYS A 1 -28.94 56.43 16.05
CA CYS A 1 -28.23 56.07 17.29
C CYS A 1 -27.50 54.75 17.02
N ASP A 2 -26.62 54.69 16.03
CA ASP A 2 -25.28 55.30 15.99
C ASP A 2 -24.27 54.63 16.91
N ASP A 3 -23.09 54.49 16.31
CA ASP A 3 -21.78 54.16 16.84
C ASP A 3 -21.53 52.71 17.28
N GLY A 4 -20.60 51.97 16.66
CA GLY A 4 -19.32 52.44 16.12
C GLY A 4 -18.35 52.65 17.27
N SER A 5 -17.68 51.58 17.71
CA SER A 5 -16.47 51.70 18.53
C SER A 5 -15.31 51.03 17.80
N SER A 6 -14.54 51.90 17.18
CA SER A 6 -13.20 51.70 16.66
C SER A 6 -12.17 51.72 17.82
N MET A 7 -11.15 50.86 17.69
CA MET A 7 -9.70 51.09 17.92
C MET A 7 -9.19 51.62 19.29
N PRO A 8 -8.01 51.15 19.79
CA PRO A 8 -6.69 51.64 19.31
C PRO A 8 -5.60 50.54 19.24
N LYS A 9 -4.75 50.46 18.22
CA LYS A 9 -3.51 51.24 17.90
C LYS A 9 -2.40 51.18 18.97
N LEU A 10 -1.18 50.98 18.44
CA LEU A 10 0.17 51.16 19.02
C LEU A 10 0.89 49.82 19.28
N ALA A 11 2.11 49.56 18.82
CA ALA A 11 3.06 50.43 18.15
C ALA A 11 4.12 49.62 17.39
N ASP A 12 4.58 50.26 16.32
CA ASP A 12 5.85 50.07 15.62
C ASP A 12 7.07 49.94 16.55
N HIS A 13 7.92 48.96 16.27
CA HIS A 13 9.40 48.93 16.36
C HIS A 13 9.78 47.50 15.95
N GLU A 14 10.50 47.22 14.86
CA GLU A 14 11.89 47.59 14.68
C GLU A 14 12.22 47.88 13.20
N HIS A 15 12.83 49.04 13.01
CA HIS A 15 13.48 49.45 11.78
C HIS A 15 14.78 48.68 11.53
N GLY A 16 15.03 48.38 10.25
CA GLY A 16 16.34 48.72 9.68
C GLY A 16 17.13 47.59 9.04
N ARG A 17 16.84 47.28 7.77
CA ARG A 17 17.91 47.12 6.75
C ARG A 17 17.47 47.75 5.43
N MET A 18 18.17 48.82 5.08
CA MET A 18 18.17 49.48 3.78
C MET A 18 18.17 48.47 2.62
N MET A 19 17.13 48.49 1.79
CA MET A 19 17.23 47.95 0.44
C MET A 19 18.09 48.88 -0.41
N LYS A 20 19.28 48.41 -0.80
CA LYS A 20 20.03 49.00 -1.91
C LYS A 20 19.24 48.74 -3.19
N GLN A 21 18.71 49.80 -3.78
CA GLN A 21 18.26 49.78 -5.17
C GLN A 21 19.48 49.62 -6.07
N THR A 22 19.72 48.39 -6.55
CA THR A 22 20.56 48.16 -7.71
C THR A 22 19.64 48.02 -8.92
N GLY A 23 19.67 49.04 -9.78
CA GLY A 23 19.03 49.01 -11.08
C GLY A 23 19.54 47.82 -11.89
N GLY A 24 18.61 46.93 -12.23
CA GLY A 24 18.82 45.84 -13.17
C GLY A 24 17.66 45.85 -14.15
N SER A 25 17.98 46.08 -15.43
CA SER A 25 17.08 46.13 -16.57
C SER A 25 16.00 45.06 -16.53
N ALA A 26 14.76 45.47 -16.84
CA ALA A 26 13.64 44.60 -17.13
C ALA A 26 13.98 43.67 -18.31
N GLY A 27 14.58 42.51 -18.00
CA GLY A 27 14.60 41.39 -18.92
C GLY A 27 13.19 40.85 -19.02
N LEU A 28 12.62 40.92 -20.22
CA LEU A 28 11.41 40.21 -20.62
C LEU A 28 11.49 38.77 -20.13
N LEU A 29 10.85 38.49 -18.99
CA LEU A 29 10.57 37.14 -18.52
C LEU A 29 9.50 36.61 -19.47
N GLY A 30 9.96 36.08 -20.61
CA GLY A 30 9.11 35.33 -21.51
C GLY A 30 8.39 34.27 -20.69
N GLU A 31 7.06 34.21 -20.86
CA GLU A 31 6.26 33.11 -20.34
C GLU A 31 6.96 31.80 -20.70
N ARG A 32 7.43 31.07 -19.68
CA ARG A 32 7.81 29.68 -19.90
C ARG A 32 6.52 28.97 -20.28
N LYS A 33 6.28 28.83 -21.58
CA LYS A 33 5.37 27.82 -22.11
C LYS A 33 5.88 26.49 -21.57
N THR A 34 5.27 26.01 -20.49
CA THR A 34 5.38 24.62 -20.08
C THR A 34 4.77 23.83 -21.21
N ARG A 35 5.61 23.48 -22.19
CA ARG A 35 5.27 22.59 -23.29
C ARG A 35 4.95 21.27 -22.61
N GLU A 36 3.66 21.00 -22.38
CA GLU A 36 3.21 19.70 -21.91
C GLU A 36 3.89 18.67 -22.81
N SER A 37 4.62 17.75 -22.20
CA SER A 37 5.46 16.86 -23.00
C SER A 37 4.54 16.02 -23.86
N LEU A 38 4.62 16.20 -25.18
CA LEU A 38 4.01 15.34 -26.22
C LEU A 38 4.51 13.88 -26.13
N VAL A 39 5.32 13.56 -25.12
CA VAL A 39 5.85 12.23 -24.84
C VAL A 39 4.74 11.38 -24.24
N PRO A 40 4.37 10.26 -24.88
CA PRO A 40 3.31 9.40 -24.39
C PRO A 40 3.69 8.77 -23.05
N LEU A 41 2.71 8.55 -22.18
CA LEU A 41 2.92 7.95 -20.86
C LEU A 41 3.57 6.56 -20.93
N SER A 42 3.27 5.79 -21.97
CA SER A 42 3.91 4.49 -22.22
C SER A 42 5.42 4.60 -22.40
N GLN A 43 5.91 5.70 -22.98
CA GLN A 43 7.34 5.96 -23.07
C GLN A 43 7.93 6.28 -21.70
N ARG A 44 7.21 7.00 -20.82
CA ARG A 44 7.67 7.24 -19.44
C ARG A 44 7.81 5.97 -18.62
N LEU A 45 6.88 5.03 -18.77
CA LEU A 45 6.99 3.73 -18.09
C LEU A 45 8.25 2.95 -18.51
N ARG A 46 8.63 3.05 -19.79
CA ARG A 46 9.88 2.44 -20.28
C ARG A 46 11.14 3.15 -19.81
N GLU A 47 11.08 4.47 -19.59
CA GLU A 47 12.22 5.27 -19.10
C GLU A 47 12.55 5.01 -17.62
N PHE A 48 11.58 4.52 -16.83
CA PHE A 48 11.74 4.25 -15.40
C PHE A 48 11.32 2.81 -15.07
N PRO A 49 12.06 1.79 -15.56
CA PRO A 49 11.76 0.40 -15.26
C PRO A 49 11.99 0.10 -13.77
N GLY A 50 11.26 -0.88 -13.23
CA GLY A 50 11.37 -1.28 -11.83
C GLY A 50 10.73 -0.30 -10.84
N GLN A 51 10.07 0.75 -11.32
CA GLN A 51 9.28 1.64 -10.47
C GLN A 51 7.82 1.17 -10.41
N SER A 52 7.12 1.53 -9.34
CA SER A 52 5.70 1.15 -9.12
C SER A 52 4.70 2.01 -9.93
N PHE A 53 5.12 2.54 -11.08
CA PHE A 53 4.32 3.43 -11.92
C PHE A 53 3.37 2.65 -12.84
N ILE A 54 2.14 3.16 -12.98
CA ILE A 54 1.15 2.67 -13.93
C ILE A 54 0.44 3.83 -14.62
N ILE A 55 -0.28 3.52 -15.69
CA ILE A 55 -1.26 4.44 -16.28
C ILE A 55 -2.61 4.14 -15.63
N ALA A 56 -3.17 5.12 -14.93
CA ALA A 56 -4.51 5.07 -14.34
C ALA A 56 -5.26 6.33 -14.77
N ASP A 57 -6.47 6.18 -15.30
CA ASP A 57 -7.31 7.29 -15.79
C ASP A 57 -6.59 8.26 -16.73
N GLY A 58 -5.74 7.72 -17.62
CA GLY A 58 -4.95 8.52 -18.57
C GLY A 58 -3.84 9.37 -17.92
N LYS A 59 -3.49 9.12 -16.65
CA LYS A 59 -2.44 9.82 -15.91
C LYS A 59 -1.39 8.83 -15.40
N LEU A 60 -0.19 9.34 -15.10
CA LEU A 60 0.86 8.56 -14.46
C LEU A 60 0.56 8.46 -12.96
N PHE A 61 0.45 7.26 -12.42
CA PHE A 61 0.13 7.01 -11.02
C PHE A 61 1.16 6.08 -10.38
N CYS A 62 1.63 6.44 -9.19
CA CYS A 62 2.53 5.60 -8.39
C CYS A 62 1.73 4.74 -7.40
N ARG A 63 1.82 3.41 -7.54
CA ARG A 63 1.08 2.47 -6.69
C ARG A 63 1.56 2.46 -5.25
N CYS A 64 2.87 2.57 -5.00
CA CYS A 64 3.38 2.54 -3.63
C CYS A 64 3.12 3.86 -2.88
N CYS A 65 3.24 5.00 -3.57
CA CYS A 65 3.00 6.31 -2.97
C CYS A 65 1.52 6.72 -2.96
N LYS A 66 0.67 6.07 -3.77
CA LYS A 66 -0.75 6.39 -3.97
C LYS A 66 -0.99 7.82 -4.47
N GLU A 67 -0.10 8.30 -5.33
CA GLU A 67 -0.16 9.67 -5.85
C GLU A 67 -0.06 9.71 -7.37
N THR A 68 -0.72 10.71 -7.96
CA THR A 68 -0.66 10.99 -9.39
C THR A 68 0.52 11.93 -9.67
N ILE A 69 1.40 11.52 -10.58
CA ILE A 69 2.61 12.25 -10.93
C ILE A 69 2.40 12.99 -12.24
N ARG A 70 2.89 14.23 -12.32
CA ARG A 70 2.88 15.01 -13.57
C ARG A 70 3.75 14.31 -14.63
N ASN A 71 3.27 14.26 -15.88
CA ASN A 71 4.03 13.72 -17.02
C ASN A 71 5.16 14.66 -17.44
N HIS A 72 6.18 14.74 -16.59
CA HIS A 72 7.39 15.53 -16.82
C HIS A 72 8.60 14.76 -16.28
N LYS A 73 9.59 14.50 -17.14
CA LYS A 73 10.73 13.61 -16.83
C LYS A 73 11.44 14.00 -15.53
N GLY A 74 11.69 15.30 -15.33
CA GLY A 74 12.35 15.79 -14.12
C GLY A 74 11.52 15.52 -12.86
N THR A 75 10.20 15.69 -12.94
CA THR A 75 9.30 15.46 -11.79
C THR A 75 9.24 13.97 -11.44
N ILE A 76 9.18 13.10 -12.45
CA ILE A 76 9.19 11.64 -12.27
C ILE A 76 10.53 11.20 -11.66
N ALA A 77 11.65 11.72 -12.16
CA ALA A 77 12.99 11.39 -11.66
C ALA A 77 13.18 11.85 -10.20
N THR A 78 12.71 13.04 -9.84
CA THR A 78 12.77 13.53 -8.46
C THR A 78 11.90 12.69 -7.53
N HIS A 79 10.69 12.32 -7.96
CA HIS A 79 9.83 11.42 -7.19
C HIS A 79 10.50 10.05 -6.98
N ALA A 80 11.01 9.42 -8.04
CA ALA A 80 11.61 8.09 -7.98
C ALA A 80 12.88 8.03 -7.10
N LYS A 81 13.60 9.15 -6.97
CA LYS A 81 14.78 9.28 -6.10
C LYS A 81 14.47 9.74 -4.67
N GLY A 82 13.20 10.03 -4.37
CA GLY A 82 12.81 10.48 -3.04
C GLY A 82 12.95 9.35 -2.01
N GLN A 83 13.56 9.64 -0.86
CA GLN A 83 13.71 8.65 0.22
C GLN A 83 12.36 8.07 0.69
N THR A 84 11.31 8.89 0.69
CA THR A 84 9.94 8.46 1.03
C THR A 84 9.38 7.46 0.03
N HIS A 85 9.69 7.63 -1.24
CA HIS A 85 9.30 6.69 -2.30
C HIS A 85 10.10 5.41 -2.21
N GLU A 86 11.41 5.49 -2.04
CA GLU A 86 12.29 4.32 -1.91
C GLU A 86 11.86 3.39 -0.76
N GLY A 87 11.62 3.95 0.43
CA GLY A 87 11.12 3.17 1.57
C GLY A 87 9.76 2.52 1.30
N LYS A 88 8.84 3.24 0.63
CA LYS A 88 7.52 2.71 0.24
C LYS A 88 7.62 1.66 -0.86
N LEU A 89 8.58 1.79 -1.78
CA LEU A 89 8.81 0.84 -2.86
C LEU A 89 9.26 -0.50 -2.31
N VAL A 90 10.26 -0.52 -1.42
CA VAL A 90 10.74 -1.74 -0.75
C VAL A 90 9.60 -2.43 0.01
N ALA A 91 8.82 -1.67 0.79
CA ALA A 91 7.68 -2.23 1.51
C ALA A 91 6.60 -2.78 0.56
N TRP A 92 6.35 -2.11 -0.57
CA TRP A 92 5.40 -2.54 -1.58
C TRP A 92 5.88 -3.81 -2.31
N GLU A 93 7.16 -3.89 -2.66
CA GLU A 93 7.77 -5.08 -3.27
C GLU A 93 7.73 -6.27 -2.31
N LYS A 94 8.05 -6.08 -1.03
CA LYS A 94 7.93 -7.13 -0.02
C LYS A 94 6.48 -7.64 0.07
N LYS A 95 5.51 -6.72 0.12
CA LYS A 95 4.08 -7.08 0.14
C LYS A 95 3.65 -7.83 -1.11
N LEU A 96 4.14 -7.40 -2.29
CA LEU A 96 3.84 -8.06 -3.55
C LEU A 96 4.46 -9.46 -3.62
N GLY A 97 5.69 -9.62 -3.12
CA GLY A 97 6.37 -10.91 -2.95
C GLY A 97 5.53 -11.86 -2.11
N THR A 98 5.13 -11.45 -0.91
CA THR A 98 4.27 -12.26 -0.05
C THR A 98 2.95 -12.65 -0.73
N GLN A 99 2.31 -11.73 -1.46
CA GLN A 99 1.09 -12.07 -2.20
C GLN A 99 1.33 -13.08 -3.32
N ASN A 100 2.47 -13.01 -4.01
CA ASN A 100 2.85 -13.97 -5.03
C ASN A 100 3.15 -15.34 -4.41
N ASP A 101 3.86 -15.39 -3.28
CA ASP A 101 4.15 -16.63 -2.55
C ASP A 101 2.86 -17.35 -2.14
N VAL A 102 1.87 -16.60 -1.63
CA VAL A 102 0.54 -17.15 -1.30
C VAL A 102 -0.18 -17.64 -2.55
N LYS A 103 -0.13 -16.90 -3.67
CA LYS A 103 -0.73 -17.35 -4.94
C LYS A 103 -0.11 -18.64 -5.44
N GLU A 104 1.22 -18.75 -5.39
CA GLU A 104 1.94 -19.95 -5.78
C GLU A 104 1.56 -21.14 -4.89
N PHE A 105 1.56 -20.95 -3.57
CA PHE A 105 1.12 -21.96 -2.60
C PHE A 105 -0.31 -22.46 -2.89
N LEU A 106 -1.26 -21.54 -3.10
CA LEU A 106 -2.65 -21.88 -3.40
C LEU A 106 -2.78 -22.57 -4.77
N PHE A 107 -2.03 -22.12 -5.77
CA PHE A 107 -2.01 -22.73 -7.10
C PHE A 107 -1.52 -24.18 -7.04
N GLU A 108 -0.41 -24.44 -6.35
CA GLU A 108 0.10 -25.80 -6.12
C GLU A 108 -0.93 -26.68 -5.41
N HIS A 109 -1.55 -26.15 -4.35
CA HIS A 109 -2.55 -26.86 -3.56
C HIS A 109 -3.77 -27.28 -4.41
N PHE A 110 -4.39 -26.34 -5.12
CA PHE A 110 -5.59 -26.63 -5.92
C PHE A 110 -5.27 -27.44 -7.18
N ARG A 111 -4.04 -27.33 -7.71
CA ARG A 111 -3.57 -28.21 -8.79
C ARG A 111 -3.45 -29.66 -8.32
N ALA A 112 -2.97 -29.89 -7.09
CA ALA A 112 -2.89 -31.23 -6.51
C ALA A 112 -4.28 -31.76 -6.09
N ASN A 113 -5.22 -30.87 -5.78
CA ASN A 113 -6.56 -31.20 -5.29
C ASN A 113 -7.68 -30.62 -6.18
N PRO A 114 -7.81 -31.09 -7.45
CA PRO A 114 -8.71 -30.47 -8.43
C PRO A 114 -10.21 -30.65 -8.12
N LYS A 115 -10.56 -31.56 -7.21
CA LYS A 115 -11.96 -31.80 -6.79
C LYS A 115 -12.39 -30.96 -5.59
N GLU A 116 -11.46 -30.23 -4.98
CA GLU A 116 -11.76 -29.40 -3.82
C GLU A 116 -12.63 -28.20 -4.21
N LEU A 117 -13.45 -27.72 -3.28
CA LEU A 117 -14.22 -26.51 -3.49
C LEU A 117 -13.28 -25.35 -3.81
N PHE A 118 -13.69 -24.52 -4.77
CA PHE A 118 -12.94 -23.36 -5.28
C PHE A 118 -11.71 -23.67 -6.16
N ALA A 119 -11.42 -24.95 -6.47
CA ALA A 119 -10.31 -25.29 -7.37
C ALA A 119 -10.40 -24.65 -8.77
N SER A 120 -11.61 -24.34 -9.23
CA SER A 120 -11.87 -23.67 -10.52
C SER A 120 -11.97 -22.15 -10.43
N GLU A 121 -11.79 -21.55 -9.25
CA GLU A 121 -11.94 -20.11 -9.10
C GLU A 121 -10.71 -19.31 -9.54
N PRO A 122 -10.89 -18.02 -9.90
CA PRO A 122 -9.76 -17.15 -10.21
C PRO A 122 -8.82 -16.99 -9.01
N MET A 123 -7.50 -17.02 -9.27
CA MET A 123 -6.47 -16.89 -8.24
C MET A 123 -6.58 -15.60 -7.41
N ASP A 124 -7.02 -14.49 -8.00
CA ASP A 124 -7.19 -13.23 -7.27
C ASP A 124 -8.34 -13.31 -6.26
N THR A 125 -9.41 -14.05 -6.57
CA THR A 125 -10.52 -14.31 -5.63
C THR A 125 -10.06 -15.21 -4.49
N LEU A 126 -9.32 -16.28 -4.81
CA LEU A 126 -8.73 -17.18 -3.82
C LEU A 126 -7.77 -16.46 -2.88
N LEU A 127 -6.87 -15.63 -3.42
CA LEU A 127 -5.96 -14.80 -2.62
C LEU A 127 -6.74 -13.83 -1.73
N TRP A 128 -7.81 -13.20 -2.24
CA TRP A 128 -8.63 -12.31 -1.43
C TRP A 128 -9.26 -13.05 -0.24
N ARG A 129 -9.87 -14.21 -0.47
CA ARG A 129 -10.47 -15.04 0.60
C ARG A 129 -9.44 -15.49 1.62
N PHE A 130 -8.28 -15.95 1.15
CA PHE A 130 -7.16 -16.32 2.02
C PHE A 130 -6.77 -15.15 2.93
N ASN A 131 -6.51 -13.96 2.36
CA ASN A 131 -6.09 -12.79 3.14
C ASN A 131 -7.16 -12.35 4.16
N VAL A 132 -8.44 -12.43 3.79
CA VAL A 132 -9.54 -12.11 4.72
C VAL A 132 -9.51 -13.07 5.89
N LEU A 133 -9.45 -14.38 5.65
CA LEU A 133 -9.41 -15.36 6.74
C LEU A 133 -8.14 -15.23 7.59
N GLU A 134 -6.97 -15.11 6.97
CA GLU A 134 -5.70 -14.92 7.66
C GLU A 134 -5.75 -13.69 8.58
N THR A 135 -6.31 -12.57 8.10
CA THR A 135 -6.46 -11.34 8.90
C THR A 135 -7.37 -11.57 10.10
N PHE A 136 -8.48 -12.30 9.92
CA PHE A 136 -9.39 -12.61 11.03
C PHE A 136 -8.71 -13.49 12.08
N LEU A 137 -8.04 -14.56 11.65
CA LEU A 137 -7.34 -15.48 12.53
C LEU A 137 -6.21 -14.77 13.28
N ALA A 138 -5.42 -13.94 12.60
CA ALA A 138 -4.35 -13.14 13.20
C ALA A 138 -4.88 -12.13 14.23
N ALA A 139 -6.10 -11.62 14.04
CA ALA A 139 -6.77 -10.72 14.98
C ALA A 139 -7.53 -11.45 16.10
N GLY A 140 -7.53 -12.79 16.12
CA GLY A 140 -8.31 -13.59 17.08
C GLY A 140 -9.83 -13.52 16.87
N LEU A 141 -10.27 -13.16 15.66
CA LEU A 141 -11.68 -13.08 15.29
C LEU A 141 -12.18 -14.42 14.75
N GLU A 142 -13.35 -14.84 15.22
CA GLU A 142 -13.98 -16.07 14.72
C GLU A 142 -14.47 -15.88 13.27
N PRO A 143 -14.33 -16.89 12.38
CA PRO A 143 -14.84 -16.82 11.00
C PRO A 143 -16.33 -16.52 10.86
N THR A 144 -17.16 -16.79 11.87
CA THR A 144 -18.59 -16.41 11.87
C THR A 144 -18.81 -14.90 11.74
N LYS A 145 -17.85 -14.09 12.18
CA LYS A 145 -17.88 -12.62 12.05
C LYS A 145 -17.71 -12.14 10.61
N ILE A 146 -17.32 -13.01 9.69
CA ILE A 146 -17.26 -12.69 8.26
C ILE A 146 -18.68 -12.41 7.74
N ASP A 147 -19.67 -13.18 8.18
CA ASP A 147 -21.06 -13.04 7.73
C ASP A 147 -21.63 -11.67 8.15
N ASP A 148 -21.33 -11.24 9.39
CA ASP A 148 -21.71 -9.92 9.93
C ASP A 148 -21.08 -8.76 9.12
N LEU A 149 -19.91 -8.99 8.53
CA LEU A 149 -19.13 -7.99 7.79
C LEU A 149 -19.23 -8.15 6.27
N ALA A 150 -20.06 -9.07 5.78
CA ALA A 150 -20.18 -9.37 4.35
C ALA A 150 -20.59 -8.16 3.50
N GLY A 151 -21.32 -7.19 4.07
CA GLY A 151 -21.65 -5.93 3.39
C GLY A 151 -20.45 -4.98 3.19
N LEU A 152 -19.41 -5.12 4.02
CA LEU A 152 -18.18 -4.31 3.96
C LEU A 152 -17.06 -5.02 3.20
N LEU A 153 -16.96 -6.33 3.39
CA LEU A 153 -16.02 -7.18 2.69
C LEU A 153 -16.52 -7.31 1.24
N LYS A 154 -15.71 -6.87 0.27
CA LYS A 154 -16.04 -6.94 -1.17
C LYS A 154 -16.68 -8.30 -1.53
N GLN A 155 -17.53 -8.31 -2.56
CA GLN A 155 -18.32 -9.47 -3.06
C GLN A 155 -17.55 -10.80 -3.32
N ALA A 156 -16.23 -10.80 -3.18
CA ALA A 156 -15.40 -12.00 -3.31
C ALA A 156 -15.40 -12.89 -2.05
N VAL A 157 -16.03 -12.48 -0.94
CA VAL A 157 -16.14 -13.29 0.28
C VAL A 157 -17.47 -14.08 0.30
N THR A 158 -17.39 -15.38 0.63
CA THR A 158 -18.54 -16.28 0.75
C THR A 158 -19.03 -16.35 2.21
N ASP A 159 -19.96 -17.26 2.51
CA ASP A 159 -20.35 -17.56 3.88
C ASP A 159 -19.19 -18.13 4.72
N SER A 160 -19.29 -17.96 6.04
CA SER A 160 -18.30 -18.41 7.01
C SER A 160 -18.01 -19.92 6.96
N GLY A 161 -19.00 -20.75 6.62
CA GLY A 161 -18.83 -22.21 6.48
C GLY A 161 -17.85 -22.57 5.36
N ASN A 162 -18.04 -21.93 4.20
CA ASN A 162 -17.14 -22.04 3.06
C ASN A 162 -15.76 -21.42 3.33
N MET A 163 -15.70 -20.29 4.04
CA MET A 163 -14.43 -19.65 4.40
C MET A 163 -13.57 -20.53 5.32
N ARG A 164 -14.18 -21.34 6.20
CA ARG A 164 -13.44 -22.27 7.08
C ARG A 164 -12.58 -23.28 6.32
N GLN A 165 -12.87 -23.55 5.04
CA GLN A 165 -12.04 -24.43 4.22
C GLN A 165 -10.64 -23.86 3.94
N PHE A 166 -10.44 -22.55 4.14
CA PHE A 166 -9.13 -21.92 4.02
C PHE A 166 -8.30 -22.05 5.31
N ILE A 167 -8.87 -22.50 6.45
CA ILE A 167 -8.13 -22.63 7.72
C ILE A 167 -6.89 -23.53 7.57
N PRO A 168 -7.00 -24.77 7.02
CA PRO A 168 -5.82 -25.63 6.84
C PRO A 168 -4.79 -25.03 5.87
N LYS A 169 -5.24 -24.20 4.92
CA LYS A 169 -4.37 -23.54 3.94
C LYS A 169 -3.57 -22.41 4.60
N VAL A 170 -4.23 -21.60 5.43
CA VAL A 170 -3.58 -20.56 6.24
C VAL A 170 -2.58 -21.21 7.19
N GLU A 171 -2.98 -22.25 7.92
CA GLU A 171 -2.09 -22.99 8.83
C GLU A 171 -0.87 -23.56 8.09
N GLY A 172 -1.08 -24.23 6.95
CA GLY A 172 0.02 -24.80 6.17
C GLY A 172 0.99 -23.76 5.63
N PHE A 173 0.49 -22.59 5.22
CA PHE A 173 1.34 -21.48 4.79
C PHE A 173 2.10 -20.86 5.97
N GLU A 174 1.44 -20.64 7.10
CA GLU A 174 2.06 -20.15 8.33
C GLU A 174 3.16 -21.08 8.84
N PHE A 175 2.91 -22.39 8.82
CA PHE A 175 3.91 -23.39 9.19
C PHE A 175 5.13 -23.34 8.27
N ARG A 176 4.92 -23.23 6.95
CA ARG A 176 6.01 -23.05 5.96
C ARG A 176 6.82 -21.79 6.26
N ARG A 177 6.14 -20.66 6.53
CA ARG A 177 6.79 -19.38 6.85
C ARG A 177 7.61 -19.47 8.13
N LEU A 178 7.02 -20.01 9.20
CA LEU A 178 7.68 -20.16 10.50
C LEU A 178 8.90 -21.08 10.39
N LYS A 179 8.78 -22.19 9.64
CA LYS A 179 9.91 -23.10 9.40
C LYS A 179 11.09 -22.37 8.75
N ASN A 180 10.84 -21.55 7.74
CA ASN A 180 11.89 -20.76 7.08
C ASN A 180 12.49 -19.69 8.01
N GLU A 181 11.68 -19.13 8.91
CA GLU A 181 12.13 -18.12 9.88
C GLU A 181 13.04 -18.71 10.97
N ILE A 182 12.72 -19.90 11.48
CA ILE A 182 13.48 -20.56 12.55
C ILE A 182 14.69 -21.36 12.02
N GLU A 183 14.77 -21.60 10.71
CA GLU A 183 15.87 -22.37 10.13
C GLU A 183 17.22 -21.70 10.40
N GLY A 184 18.14 -22.47 10.99
CA GLY A 184 19.47 -21.96 11.39
C GLY A 184 19.48 -21.07 12.64
N GLN A 185 18.33 -20.80 13.26
CA GLN A 185 18.24 -20.00 14.49
C GLN A 185 18.45 -20.87 15.75
N LYS A 186 18.97 -20.25 16.81
CA LYS A 186 19.00 -20.87 18.15
C LYS A 186 17.63 -20.71 18.80
N VAL A 187 16.88 -21.80 18.87
CA VAL A 187 15.54 -21.83 19.45
C VAL A 187 15.56 -22.46 20.85
N THR A 188 14.75 -21.92 21.75
CA THR A 188 14.46 -22.51 23.06
C THR A 188 12.99 -22.84 23.10
N VAL A 189 12.65 -24.07 23.48
CA VAL A 189 11.26 -24.51 23.64
C VAL A 189 10.93 -24.45 25.13
N ILE A 190 9.94 -23.64 25.48
CA ILE A 190 9.40 -23.57 26.84
C ILE A 190 8.07 -24.33 26.84
N PHE A 191 7.98 -25.35 27.67
CA PHE A 191 6.73 -26.08 27.89
C PHE A 191 5.96 -25.37 29.00
N ASP A 192 4.86 -24.71 28.63
CA ASP A 192 3.90 -24.18 29.59
C ASP A 192 2.79 -25.22 29.82
N GLY A 193 2.93 -25.98 30.90
CA GLY A 193 1.96 -26.99 31.31
C GLY A 193 0.89 -26.36 32.19
N THR A 194 -0.28 -26.06 31.63
CA THR A 194 -1.44 -25.68 32.45
C THR A 194 -2.18 -26.93 32.89
N THR A 195 -2.22 -27.19 34.19
CA THR A 195 -3.17 -28.17 34.75
C THR A 195 -4.56 -27.55 34.64
N ARG A 196 -5.44 -28.13 33.83
CA ARG A 196 -6.87 -27.79 33.94
C ARG A 196 -7.33 -28.31 35.30
N MET A 197 -7.67 -27.40 36.20
CA MET A 197 -8.42 -27.74 37.42
C MET A 197 -9.85 -28.06 36.99
N GLY A 198 -10.08 -29.33 36.66
CA GLY A 198 -11.37 -29.83 36.18
C GLY A 198 -11.32 -31.34 36.02
N GLU A 199 -12.05 -31.99 36.93
CA GLU A 199 -12.41 -33.41 37.03
C GLU A 199 -12.90 -34.04 35.72
#